data_AF-A0A6J4TRJ4-F1
#
_entry.id   AF-A0A6J4TRJ4-F1
#
_cell.length_a   1.000
_cell.length_b   1.000
_cell.length_c   1.000
_cell.angle_alpha   90.00
_cell.angle_beta   90.00
_cell.angle_gamma   90.00
#
_symmetry.space_group_name_H-M   'P 1'
#
loop_
_entity.id
_entity.type
_entity.pdbx_description
1 polymer ?
#
loop_
_entity_poly.entity_id
_entity_poly.type
_entity_poly.pdbx_seq_one_letter_code
_entity_poly.pdbx_strand_id
1 'polypeptide(L)'
;MTLEDTLKATNASLIAFDLALGTATLLAPAKTLRLLGHDHPSEDAEHLFRRCAPIWLTFAAAHTVAARRGEPRDWWALSWLRGTELFTDVLWSASPAFTRPGARAGLWWAGAFNGAVALGFASLARKKRSRWPR
;
A
#
# COMPACT_ATOMS: atom_id res chain seq x y z
N MET A 1 -3.60 23.45 6.53
CA MET A 1 -2.86 22.27 6.04
C MET A 1 -2.93 22.27 4.52
N THR A 2 -1.81 22.19 3.81
CA THR A 2 -1.81 22.14 2.33
C THR A 2 -1.98 20.70 1.83
N LEU A 3 -2.34 20.53 0.56
CA LEU A 3 -2.38 19.20 -0.07
C LEU A 3 -1.02 18.47 0.04
N GLU A 4 0.09 19.19 -0.06
CA GLU A 4 1.43 18.62 0.08
C GLU A 4 1.67 18.10 1.50
N ASP A 5 1.23 18.82 2.52
CA ASP A 5 1.36 18.39 3.91
C ASP A 5 0.51 17.14 4.17
N THR A 6 -0.72 17.12 3.65
CA THR A 6 -1.61 15.95 3.72
C THR A 6 -0.95 14.74 3.07
N LEU A 7 -0.41 14.88 1.86
CA LEU A 7 0.23 13.76 1.16
C LEU A 7 1.49 13.24 1.87
N LYS A 8 2.27 14.12 2.50
CA LYS A 8 3.41 13.70 3.33
C LYS A 8 2.97 12.98 4.59
N ALA A 9 1.91 13.45 5.25
CA ALA A 9 1.33 12.77 6.39
C ALA A 9 0.76 11.39 5.99
N THR A 10 0.01 11.31 4.89
CA THR A 10 -0.46 10.05 4.32
C THR A 10 0.70 9.11 4.00
N ASN A 11 1.79 9.61 3.42
CA ASN A 11 2.99 8.83 3.15
C ASN A 11 3.59 8.25 4.44
N ALA A 12 3.63 9.03 5.54
CA ALA A 12 4.11 8.53 6.83
C ALA A 12 3.21 7.41 7.39
N SER A 13 1.89 7.57 7.27
CA SER A 13 0.94 6.51 7.66
C SER A 13 1.13 5.24 6.82
N LEU A 14 1.39 5.39 5.52
CA LEU A 14 1.66 4.26 4.62
C LEU A 14 2.94 3.52 5.00
N ILE A 15 4.02 4.22 5.36
CA ILE A 15 5.25 3.60 5.89
C ILE A 15 4.91 2.74 7.11
N ALA A 16 4.19 3.31 8.08
CA ALA A 16 3.83 2.60 9.31
C ALA A 16 2.95 1.38 9.02
N PHE A 17 1.94 1.54 8.14
CA PHE A 17 1.04 0.47 7.73
C PHE A 17 1.80 -0.67 7.06
N ASP A 18 2.62 -0.37 6.05
CA ASP A 18 3.35 -1.37 5.28
C ASP A 18 4.41 -2.10 6.12
N LEU A 19 5.10 -1.38 7.02
CA LEU A 19 6.01 -2.01 7.99
C LEU A 19 5.28 -2.95 8.93
N ALA A 20 4.15 -2.50 9.49
CA ALA A 20 3.35 -3.31 10.41
C ALA A 20 2.79 -4.54 9.71
N LEU A 21 2.18 -4.37 8.53
CA LEU A 21 1.60 -5.45 7.75
C LEU A 21 2.67 -6.42 7.27
N GLY A 22 3.76 -5.95 6.67
CA GLY A 22 4.87 -6.80 6.22
C GLY A 22 5.47 -7.63 7.36
N THR A 23 5.68 -7.01 8.53
CA THR A 23 6.18 -7.70 9.72
C THR A 23 5.19 -8.72 10.26
N ALA A 24 3.91 -8.35 10.38
CA ALA A 24 2.85 -9.24 10.86
C ALA A 24 2.65 -10.43 9.92
N THR A 25 2.71 -10.20 8.61
CA THR A 25 2.64 -11.26 7.60
C THR A 25 3.83 -12.21 7.69
N LEU A 26 5.03 -11.70 7.96
CA LEU A 26 6.23 -12.54 8.12
C LEU A 26 6.17 -13.41 9.38
N LEU A 27 5.88 -12.78 10.52
CA LEU A 27 6.03 -13.38 11.85
C LEU A 27 4.77 -14.09 12.35
N ALA A 28 3.59 -13.68 11.89
CA ALA A 28 2.30 -14.17 12.36
C ALA A 28 1.25 -14.33 11.24
N PRO A 29 1.56 -15.00 10.11
CA PRO A 29 0.69 -15.06 8.93
C PRO A 29 -0.71 -15.56 9.25
N ALA A 30 -0.85 -16.63 10.04
CA ALA A 30 -2.14 -17.17 10.48
C ALA A 30 -3.04 -16.15 11.19
N LYS A 31 -2.45 -15.40 12.13
CA LYS A 31 -3.18 -14.39 12.91
C LYS A 31 -3.59 -13.21 12.03
N THR A 32 -2.69 -12.76 11.16
CA THR A 32 -2.96 -11.69 10.20
C THR A 32 -4.07 -12.09 9.23
N LEU A 33 -4.02 -13.30 8.65
CA LEU A 33 -5.07 -13.81 7.76
C LEU A 33 -6.44 -13.88 8.46
N ARG A 34 -6.49 -14.35 9.71
CA ARG A 34 -7.74 -14.35 10.50
C ARG A 34 -8.30 -12.95 10.75
N LEU A 35 -7.43 -11.98 10.99
CA LEU A 35 -7.83 -10.58 11.13
C LEU A 35 -8.41 -10.03 9.81
N LEU A 36 -7.80 -10.40 8.68
CA LEU A 36 -8.22 -10.01 7.33
C LEU A 36 -9.48 -10.76 6.83
N GLY A 37 -9.98 -11.74 7.60
CA GLY A 37 -11.25 -12.41 7.32
C GLY A 37 -11.16 -13.86 6.88
N HIS A 38 -9.99 -14.48 6.96
CA HIS A 38 -9.81 -15.90 6.71
C HIS A 38 -9.88 -16.67 8.04
N ASP A 39 -11.07 -17.08 8.47
CA ASP A 39 -11.31 -17.71 9.79
C ASP A 39 -10.43 -18.94 10.04
N HIS A 40 -10.26 -19.78 9.02
CA HIS A 40 -9.44 -20.99 9.06
C HIS A 40 -8.48 -21.00 7.86
N PRO A 41 -7.35 -20.26 7.93
CA PRO A 41 -6.38 -20.26 6.85
C PRO A 41 -5.74 -21.65 6.74
N SER A 42 -5.59 -22.18 5.53
CA SER A 42 -4.84 -23.41 5.29
C SER A 42 -3.33 -23.17 5.44
N GLU A 43 -2.56 -24.24 5.65
CA GLU A 43 -1.09 -24.14 5.73
C GLU A 43 -0.48 -23.52 4.46
N ASP A 44 -1.00 -23.87 3.28
CA ASP A 44 -0.58 -23.28 2.01
C ASP A 44 -0.85 -21.76 1.96
N ALA A 45 -2.02 -21.34 2.45
CA ALA A 45 -2.36 -19.91 2.50
C ALA A 45 -1.42 -19.16 3.45
N GLU A 46 -1.09 -19.75 4.61
CA GLU A 46 -0.13 -19.15 5.54
C GLU A 46 1.27 -19.02 4.92
N HIS A 47 1.75 -20.08 4.24
CA HIS A 47 3.07 -20.09 3.61
C HIS A 47 3.17 -19.10 2.45
N LEU A 48 2.15 -19.07 1.58
CA LEU A 48 2.07 -18.09 0.49
C LEU A 48 1.96 -16.67 1.02
N PHE A 49 1.12 -16.44 2.04
CA PHE A 49 0.95 -15.12 2.63
C PHE A 49 2.26 -14.63 3.25
N ARG A 50 2.98 -15.48 4.00
CA ARG A 50 4.31 -15.16 4.54
C ARG A 50 5.29 -14.71 3.44
N ARG A 51 5.24 -15.32 2.25
CA ARG A 51 6.08 -14.94 1.10
C ARG A 51 5.69 -13.61 0.45
N CYS A 52 4.51 -13.07 0.76
CA CYS A 52 4.13 -11.72 0.36
C CYS A 52 4.75 -10.64 1.28
N ALA A 53 5.28 -10.99 2.46
CA ALA A 53 5.88 -10.03 3.40
C ALA A 53 6.90 -9.06 2.76
N PRO A 54 7.83 -9.52 1.87
CA PRO A 54 8.78 -8.63 1.21
C PRO A 54 8.13 -7.55 0.33
N ILE A 55 6.91 -7.74 -0.15
CA ILE A 55 6.19 -6.76 -0.97
C ILE A 55 5.94 -5.50 -0.12
N TRP A 56 5.24 -5.64 1.02
CA TRP A 56 4.96 -4.51 1.90
C TRP A 56 6.25 -3.91 2.50
N LEU A 57 7.24 -4.73 2.86
CA LEU A 57 8.52 -4.20 3.34
C LEU A 57 9.26 -3.37 2.28
N THR A 58 9.18 -3.76 1.01
CA THR A 58 9.72 -2.98 -0.11
C THR A 58 8.94 -1.67 -0.29
N PHE A 59 7.63 -1.69 -0.12
CA PHE A 59 6.79 -0.50 -0.21
C PHE A 59 7.15 0.48 0.91
N ALA A 60 7.24 0.02 2.15
CA ALA A 60 7.72 0.82 3.28
C ALA A 60 9.08 1.48 3.01
N ALA A 61 10.03 0.72 2.44
CA ALA A 61 11.34 1.24 2.07
C ALA A 61 11.25 2.34 1.00
N ALA A 62 10.49 2.10 -0.09
CA ALA A 62 10.27 3.09 -1.14
C ALA A 62 9.63 4.38 -0.60
N HIS A 63 8.61 4.24 0.25
CA HIS A 63 7.95 5.37 0.89
C HIS A 63 8.88 6.14 1.83
N THR A 64 9.76 5.44 2.54
CA THR A 64 10.78 6.05 3.41
C THR A 64 11.81 6.82 2.59
N VAL A 65 12.29 6.25 1.49
CA VAL A 65 13.23 6.93 0.57
C VAL A 65 12.61 8.21 0.02
N ALA A 66 11.37 8.15 -0.46
CA ALA A 66 10.66 9.33 -0.96
C ALA A 66 10.45 10.40 0.13
N ALA A 67 10.11 9.98 1.36
CA ALA A 67 9.97 10.90 2.49
C ALA A 67 11.29 11.61 2.83
N ARG A 68 12.41 10.87 2.79
CA ARG A 68 13.74 11.37 3.15
C ARG A 68 14.34 12.29 2.08
N ARG A 69 14.26 11.89 0.81
CA ARG A 69 14.85 12.63 -0.31
C ARG A 69 13.95 13.74 -0.81
N GLY A 70 12.65 13.45 -0.88
CA GLY A 70 11.63 14.40 -1.30
C GLY A 70 11.75 14.84 -2.77
N GLU A 71 12.46 14.11 -3.63
CA GLU A 71 12.70 14.48 -5.02
C GLU A 71 11.49 14.15 -5.91
N PRO A 72 11.26 14.91 -7.02
CA PRO A 72 10.15 14.64 -7.94
C PRO A 72 10.06 13.20 -8.44
N ARG A 73 11.21 12.57 -8.72
CA ARG A 73 11.27 11.19 -9.22
C ARG A 73 10.82 10.15 -8.20
N ASP A 74 11.06 10.39 -6.91
CA ASP A 74 10.65 9.45 -5.86
C ASP A 74 9.12 9.49 -5.72
N TRP A 75 8.51 10.67 -5.73
CA TRP A 75 7.05 10.81 -5.73
C TRP A 75 6.39 10.24 -6.99
N TRP A 76 7.04 10.37 -8.14
CA TRP A 76 6.55 9.73 -9.38
C TRP A 76 6.61 8.20 -9.28
N ALA A 77 7.69 7.64 -8.73
CA ALA A 77 7.80 6.21 -8.50
C ALA A 77 6.71 5.70 -7.53
N LEU A 78 6.43 6.43 -6.44
CA LEU A 78 5.34 6.08 -5.52
C LEU A 78 3.95 6.16 -6.17
N SER A 79 3.75 7.10 -7.10
CA SER A 79 2.53 7.17 -7.90
C SER A 79 2.30 5.87 -8.68
N TRP A 80 3.33 5.32 -9.30
CA TRP A 80 3.23 4.04 -9.99
C TRP A 80 3.03 2.89 -9.03
N LEU A 81 3.78 2.86 -7.93
CA LEU A 81 3.68 1.83 -6.91
C LEU A 81 2.25 1.69 -6.37
N ARG A 82 1.62 2.81 -6.03
CA ARG A 82 0.21 2.82 -5.56
C ARG A 82 -0.78 2.58 -6.69
N GLY A 83 -0.48 3.03 -7.90
CA GLY A 83 -1.27 2.72 -9.09
C GLY A 83 -1.33 1.22 -9.39
N THR A 84 -0.23 0.49 -9.19
CA THR A 84 -0.23 -0.97 -9.33
C THR A 84 -0.99 -1.68 -8.21
N GLU A 85 -1.02 -1.11 -7.00
CA GLU A 85 -1.78 -1.68 -5.89
C GLU A 85 -3.31 -1.58 -6.09
N LEU A 86 -3.80 -0.50 -6.72
CA LEU A 86 -5.19 -0.41 -7.15
C LEU A 86 -5.58 -1.62 -8.03
N PHE A 87 -4.71 -2.01 -8.97
CA PHE A 87 -4.97 -3.15 -9.82
C PHE A 87 -5.02 -4.46 -9.03
N THR A 88 -4.12 -4.64 -8.07
CA THR A 88 -4.17 -5.83 -7.19
C THR A 88 -5.42 -5.82 -6.33
N ASP A 89 -5.84 -4.69 -5.75
CA ASP A 89 -7.05 -4.62 -4.93
C ASP A 89 -8.30 -5.05 -5.71
N VAL A 90 -8.42 -4.62 -6.96
CA VAL A 90 -9.49 -5.05 -7.88
C VAL A 90 -9.40 -6.56 -8.14
N LEU A 91 -8.22 -7.07 -8.48
CA LEU A 91 -8.00 -8.49 -8.77
C LEU A 91 -8.37 -9.37 -7.56
N TRP A 92 -7.91 -8.98 -6.37
CA TRP A 92 -8.21 -9.70 -5.13
C TRP A 92 -9.70 -9.61 -4.78
N SER A 93 -10.37 -8.48 -5.04
CA SER A 93 -11.80 -8.32 -4.72
C SER A 93 -12.69 -9.35 -5.40
N ALA A 94 -12.26 -9.90 -6.54
CA ALA A 94 -12.94 -10.95 -7.28
C ALA A 94 -12.73 -12.36 -6.71
N SER A 95 -11.87 -12.53 -5.69
CA SER A 95 -11.56 -13.83 -5.11
C SER A 95 -12.80 -14.49 -4.49
N PRO A 96 -13.07 -15.77 -4.79
CA PRO A 96 -14.14 -16.54 -4.15
C PRO A 96 -13.80 -16.92 -2.70
N ALA A 97 -12.54 -16.71 -2.26
CA ALA A 97 -12.09 -17.04 -0.92
C ALA A 97 -12.60 -16.07 0.17
N PHE A 98 -13.21 -14.94 -0.21
CA PHE A 98 -13.81 -14.02 0.75
C PHE A 98 -15.16 -14.54 1.24
N THR A 99 -15.17 -15.08 2.47
CA THR A 99 -16.37 -15.61 3.12
C THR A 99 -17.01 -14.63 4.10
N ARG A 100 -16.25 -13.70 4.67
CA ARG A 100 -16.78 -12.71 5.64
C ARG A 100 -17.49 -11.53 4.94
N PRO A 101 -18.69 -11.13 5.40
CA PRO A 101 -19.36 -9.91 4.95
C PRO A 101 -18.45 -8.69 5.12
N GLY A 102 -18.32 -7.87 4.08
CA GLY A 102 -17.54 -6.63 4.11
C GLY A 102 -16.06 -6.76 3.75
N ALA A 103 -15.47 -7.97 3.73
CA ALA A 103 -14.06 -8.14 3.33
C ALA A 103 -13.81 -7.66 1.88
N ARG A 104 -14.74 -7.96 0.98
CA ARG A 104 -14.73 -7.43 -0.40
C ARG A 104 -14.82 -5.91 -0.43
N ALA A 105 -15.72 -5.31 0.37
CA ALA A 105 -15.86 -3.86 0.43
C ALA A 105 -14.58 -3.18 0.95
N GLY A 106 -13.86 -3.83 1.88
CA GLY A 106 -12.54 -3.39 2.34
C GLY A 106 -11.54 -3.24 1.20
N LEU A 107 -11.49 -4.21 0.27
CA LEU A 107 -10.62 -4.11 -0.90
C LEU A 107 -11.04 -3.04 -1.90
N TRP A 108 -12.34 -2.81 -2.08
CA TRP A 108 -12.81 -1.69 -2.91
C TRP A 108 -12.35 -0.34 -2.34
N TRP A 109 -12.44 -0.17 -1.01
CA TRP A 109 -11.95 1.04 -0.35
C TRP A 109 -10.43 1.17 -0.39
N ALA A 110 -9.69 0.06 -0.22
CA ALA A 110 -8.25 0.04 -0.39
C ALA A 110 -7.85 0.47 -1.80
N GLY A 111 -8.52 -0.07 -2.83
CA GLY A 111 -8.29 0.30 -4.21
C GLY A 111 -8.57 1.78 -4.48
N ALA A 112 -9.73 2.28 -4.04
CA ALA A 112 -10.08 3.69 -4.18
C ALA A 112 -9.05 4.61 -3.49
N PHE A 113 -8.60 4.24 -2.29
CA PHE A 113 -7.55 4.95 -1.57
C PHE A 113 -6.22 4.94 -2.33
N ASN A 114 -5.78 3.77 -2.80
CA ASN A 114 -4.56 3.63 -3.61
C ASN A 114 -4.62 4.47 -4.88
N GLY A 115 -5.77 4.50 -5.57
CA GLY A 115 -5.99 5.38 -6.72
C GLY A 115 -5.88 6.88 -6.36
N ALA A 116 -6.51 7.31 -5.28
CA ALA A 116 -6.44 8.70 -4.82
C ALA A 116 -5.00 9.12 -4.46
N VAL A 117 -4.28 8.26 -3.74
CA VAL A 117 -2.90 8.50 -3.33
C VAL A 117 -1.96 8.50 -4.54
N ALA A 118 -2.16 7.60 -5.51
CA ALA A 118 -1.39 7.57 -6.76
C ALA A 118 -1.49 8.90 -7.52
N LEU A 119 -2.72 9.42 -7.68
CA LEU A 119 -2.96 10.74 -8.29
C LEU A 119 -2.34 11.88 -7.47
N GLY A 120 -2.43 11.79 -6.14
CA GLY A 120 -1.82 12.73 -5.20
C GLY A 120 -0.30 12.83 -5.37
N PHE A 121 0.40 11.69 -5.37
CA PHE A 121 1.85 11.66 -5.58
C PHE A 121 2.26 12.10 -6.98
N ALA A 122 1.48 11.77 -8.02
CA ALA A 122 1.72 12.28 -9.37
C ALA A 122 1.60 13.81 -9.43
N SER A 123 0.64 14.40 -8.71
CA SER A 123 0.52 15.86 -8.56
C SER A 123 1.72 16.46 -7.83
N LEU A 124 2.15 15.84 -6.73
CA LEU A 124 3.30 16.29 -5.95
C LEU A 124 4.61 16.23 -6.74
N ALA A 125 4.82 15.16 -7.52
CA ALA A 125 5.94 15.01 -8.43
C ALA A 125 6.01 16.15 -9.46
N ARG A 126 4.87 16.45 -10.11
CA ARG A 126 4.77 17.55 -11.09
C ARG A 126 5.07 18.91 -10.47
N LYS A 127 4.49 19.22 -9.31
CA LYS A 127 4.69 20.50 -8.59
C LYS A 127 6.15 20.69 -8.16
N LYS A 128 6.82 19.63 -7.69
CA LYS A 128 8.23 19.72 -7.30
C LYS A 128 9.15 19.86 -8.50
N ARG A 129 8.84 19.20 -9.62
CA ARG A 129 9.59 19.36 -10.88
C ARG A 129 9.50 20.77 -11.45
N SER A 130 8.33 21.42 -11.38
CA SER A 130 8.17 22.80 -11.87
C SER A 130 8.91 23.84 -11.03
N ARG A 131 9.26 23.51 -9.78
CA ARG A 131 9.98 24.38 -8.84
C ARG A 131 11.51 24.26 -8.95
N TRP A 132 12.03 23.30 -9.72
CA TRP A 132 13.46 23.10 -9.92
C TRP A 132 13.86 23.58 -11.32
N PRO A 133 14.65 24.66 -11.48
CA PRO A 133 15.21 25.01 -12.77
C PRO A 133 16.19 23.91 -13.21
N ARG A 134 16.16 23.55 -14.49
CA ARG A 134 17.06 22.53 -15.06
C ARG A 134 18.51 22.97 -15.01
#